data_AF-A0A8T6BVL3-F1
#
_entry.id   AF-A0A8T6BVL3-F1
#
_cell.length_a   1.000
_cell.length_b   1.000
_cell.length_c   1.000
_cell.angle_alpha   90.00
_cell.angle_beta   90.00
_cell.angle_gamma   90.00
#
_symmetry.space_group_name_H-M   'P 1'
#
loop_
_entity.id
_entity.type
_entity.pdbx_description
1 polymer ?
#
loop_
_entity_poly.entity_id
_entity_poly.type
_entity_poly.pdbx_seq_one_letter_code
_entity_poly.pdbx_strand_id
1 'polypeptide(L)'
;FQAKELEATEKMLSLEQKMSMAQTAHSQFEQAYQLVVAINGPLARNEAWDVARELLREGVDQRHLAEQVQPLRMRLSELEQRLREQQEAERLLADFCKRQGKNFDIDELEALHQELEARIASLSDSVSNAREERMALRQEQEQLQSRIQSLMQRAPVWLAAQNSLNQLSEQCGEEFTSSQDVTEYLQQLLEREREAIVERDEVGARKNAVDEEIERLSQPGGSEDQRLNALAERFGGVLLSEIYDDVSLED
;
A
#
# COMPACT_ATOMS: atom_id res chain seq x y z
N PHE A 1 -130.81 -8.93 -10.34
CA PHE A 1 -130.22 -10.00 -9.53
C PHE A 1 -128.79 -10.33 -9.99
N GLN A 2 -128.55 -10.71 -11.26
CA GLN A 2 -127.20 -10.99 -11.78
C GLN A 2 -126.16 -9.87 -11.60
N ALA A 3 -126.53 -8.60 -11.82
CA ALA A 3 -125.63 -7.47 -11.57
C ALA A 3 -125.23 -7.31 -10.09
N LYS A 4 -126.11 -7.73 -9.16
CA LYS A 4 -125.89 -7.64 -7.71
C LYS A 4 -125.04 -8.80 -7.19
N GLU A 5 -125.08 -9.95 -7.85
CA GLU A 5 -124.17 -11.08 -7.60
C GLU A 5 -122.75 -10.80 -8.11
N LEU A 6 -122.61 -10.23 -9.32
CA LEU A 6 -121.30 -9.84 -9.85
C LEU A 6 -120.63 -8.77 -8.99
N GLU A 7 -121.38 -7.78 -8.51
CA GLU A 7 -120.85 -6.76 -7.61
C GLU A 7 -120.45 -7.35 -6.24
N ALA A 8 -121.15 -8.38 -5.76
CA ALA A 8 -120.82 -9.06 -4.52
C ALA A 8 -119.59 -9.96 -4.65
N THR A 9 -119.40 -10.65 -5.78
CA THR A 9 -118.21 -11.47 -6.03
C THR A 9 -116.96 -10.63 -6.25
N GLU A 10 -117.07 -9.48 -6.94
CA GLU A 10 -115.97 -8.52 -7.06
C GLU A 10 -115.59 -7.91 -5.69
N LYS A 11 -116.58 -7.56 -4.86
CA LYS A 11 -116.32 -7.12 -3.48
C LYS A 11 -115.66 -8.22 -2.66
N MET A 12 -116.13 -9.46 -2.74
CA MET A 12 -115.54 -10.59 -2.02
C MET A 12 -114.10 -10.85 -2.44
N LEU A 13 -113.80 -10.84 -3.74
CA LEU A 13 -112.44 -11.07 -4.25
C LEU A 13 -111.50 -9.94 -3.85
N SER A 14 -111.98 -8.69 -3.85
CA SER A 14 -111.22 -7.55 -3.33
C SER A 14 -110.95 -7.65 -1.82
N LEU A 15 -111.89 -8.22 -1.06
CA LEU A 15 -111.75 -8.43 0.37
C LEU A 15 -110.82 -9.61 0.67
N GLU A 16 -110.85 -10.67 -0.13
CA GLU A 16 -109.97 -11.83 0.01
C GLU A 16 -108.50 -11.44 -0.23
N GLN A 17 -108.23 -10.63 -1.27
CA GLN A 17 -106.91 -10.05 -1.49
C GLN A 17 -106.46 -9.18 -0.30
N LYS A 18 -107.34 -8.30 0.20
CA LYS A 18 -107.05 -7.50 1.39
C LYS A 18 -106.83 -8.35 2.64
N MET A 19 -107.55 -9.46 2.80
CA MET A 19 -107.42 -10.36 3.94
C MET A 19 -106.10 -11.14 3.90
N SER A 20 -105.71 -11.65 2.73
CA SER A 20 -104.40 -12.30 2.55
C SER A 20 -103.24 -11.32 2.82
N MET A 21 -103.34 -10.09 2.31
CA MET A 21 -102.38 -9.02 2.61
C MET A 21 -102.39 -8.63 4.10
N ALA A 22 -103.56 -8.60 4.74
CA ALA A 22 -103.68 -8.29 6.16
C ALA A 22 -103.10 -9.40 7.05
N GLN A 23 -103.30 -10.67 6.70
CA GLN A 23 -102.73 -11.82 7.42
C GLN A 23 -101.20 -11.85 7.34
N THR A 24 -100.63 -11.57 6.16
CA THR A 24 -99.18 -11.46 5.98
C THR A 24 -98.59 -10.23 6.67
N ALA A 25 -99.28 -9.08 6.64
CA ALA A 25 -98.87 -7.90 7.40
C ALA A 25 -98.95 -8.12 8.92
N HIS A 26 -99.96 -8.86 9.40
CA HIS A 26 -100.10 -9.18 10.83
C HIS A 26 -98.99 -10.11 11.32
N SER A 27 -98.62 -11.15 10.56
CA SER A 27 -97.53 -12.05 10.94
C SER A 27 -96.18 -11.34 10.93
N GLN A 28 -95.92 -10.46 9.95
CA GLN A 28 -94.73 -9.61 9.92
C GLN A 28 -94.69 -8.63 11.10
N PHE A 29 -95.83 -8.05 11.47
CA PHE A 29 -95.93 -7.17 12.63
C PHE A 29 -95.63 -7.91 13.93
N GLU A 30 -96.18 -9.10 14.15
CA GLU A 30 -95.90 -9.87 15.37
C GLU A 30 -94.43 -10.30 15.46
N GLN A 31 -93.82 -10.68 14.33
CA GLN A 31 -92.38 -10.99 14.28
C GLN A 31 -91.52 -9.76 14.62
N ALA A 32 -91.81 -8.61 13.99
CA ALA A 32 -91.09 -7.36 14.27
C ALA A 32 -91.27 -6.91 15.72
N TYR A 33 -92.49 -7.01 16.26
CA TYR A 33 -92.80 -6.68 17.64
C TYR A 33 -92.03 -7.58 18.62
N GLN A 34 -91.97 -8.89 18.39
CA GLN A 34 -91.18 -9.81 19.22
C GLN A 34 -89.69 -9.46 19.20
N LEU A 35 -89.13 -9.05 18.06
CA LEU A 35 -87.73 -8.60 17.96
C LEU A 35 -87.48 -7.33 18.79
N VAL A 36 -88.39 -6.36 18.74
CA VAL A 36 -88.28 -5.12 19.53
C VAL A 36 -88.39 -5.42 21.03
N VAL A 37 -89.32 -6.31 21.42
CA VAL A 37 -89.46 -6.76 22.82
C VAL A 37 -88.20 -7.50 23.30
N ALA A 38 -87.56 -8.30 22.44
CA ALA A 38 -86.33 -9.00 22.80
C ALA A 38 -85.14 -8.05 23.03
N ILE A 39 -85.10 -6.90 22.32
CA ILE A 39 -84.00 -5.93 22.41
C ILE A 39 -84.25 -4.90 23.53
N ASN A 40 -85.47 -4.37 23.66
CA ASN A 40 -85.79 -3.31 24.64
C ASN A 40 -86.42 -3.83 25.96
N GLY A 41 -87.00 -5.04 25.95
CA GLY A 41 -87.86 -5.53 27.04
C GLY A 41 -89.37 -5.33 26.75
N PRO A 42 -90.27 -5.67 27.69
CA PRO A 42 -91.72 -5.62 27.45
C PRO A 42 -92.23 -4.18 27.27
N LEU A 43 -92.92 -3.91 26.17
CA LEU A 43 -93.52 -2.61 25.82
C LEU A 43 -94.93 -2.79 25.25
N ALA A 44 -95.71 -1.72 25.12
CA ALA A 44 -97.04 -1.80 24.54
C ALA A 44 -96.99 -1.81 22.99
N ARG A 45 -97.94 -2.52 22.33
CA ARG A 45 -97.96 -2.68 20.85
C ARG A 45 -98.06 -1.35 20.10
N ASN A 46 -98.62 -0.31 20.71
CA ASN A 46 -98.73 1.05 20.17
C ASN A 46 -97.42 1.85 20.24
N GLU A 47 -96.52 1.53 21.17
CA GLU A 47 -95.24 2.22 21.37
C GLU A 47 -94.09 1.55 20.58
N ALA A 48 -94.31 0.32 20.12
CA ALA A 48 -93.31 -0.49 19.45
C ALA A 48 -92.75 0.12 18.17
N TRP A 49 -93.53 0.94 17.46
CA TRP A 49 -93.05 1.61 16.26
C TRP A 49 -92.00 2.68 16.55
N ASP A 50 -92.26 3.54 17.53
CA ASP A 50 -91.36 4.63 17.88
C ASP A 50 -90.06 4.09 18.47
N VAL A 51 -90.17 3.10 19.35
CA VAL A 51 -89.04 2.38 19.95
C VAL A 51 -88.22 1.64 18.89
N ALA A 52 -88.85 0.93 17.95
CA ALA A 52 -88.14 0.25 16.87
C ALA A 52 -87.33 1.24 16.01
N ARG A 53 -87.91 2.41 15.74
CA ARG A 53 -87.25 3.45 14.95
C ARG A 53 -86.05 4.05 15.67
N GLU A 54 -86.17 4.26 16.98
CA GLU A 54 -85.07 4.74 17.82
C GLU A 54 -83.93 3.70 17.91
N LEU A 55 -84.26 2.43 18.17
CA LEU A 55 -83.29 1.33 18.18
C LEU A 55 -82.53 1.19 16.87
N LEU A 56 -83.22 1.36 15.73
CA LEU A 56 -82.57 1.32 14.42
C LEU A 56 -81.63 2.51 14.21
N ARG A 57 -81.99 3.69 14.70
CA ARG A 57 -81.14 4.89 14.65
C ARG A 57 -79.90 4.72 15.54
N GLU A 58 -80.09 4.32 16.79
CA GLU A 58 -79.00 4.03 17.73
C GLU A 58 -78.08 2.92 17.19
N GLY A 59 -78.63 1.87 16.58
CA GLY A 59 -77.83 0.80 15.99
C GLY A 59 -76.92 1.27 14.85
N VAL A 60 -77.36 2.24 14.04
CA VAL A 60 -76.53 2.86 12.99
C VAL A 60 -75.42 3.71 13.62
N ASP A 61 -75.75 4.54 14.60
CA ASP A 61 -74.78 5.39 15.29
C ASP A 61 -73.72 4.55 16.04
N GLN A 62 -74.12 3.47 16.71
CA GLN A 62 -73.22 2.54 17.40
C GLN A 62 -72.31 1.78 16.43
N ARG A 63 -72.78 1.39 15.25
CA ARG A 63 -71.93 0.77 14.22
C ARG A 63 -70.87 1.74 13.72
N HIS A 64 -71.25 2.99 13.45
CA HIS A 64 -70.31 4.02 13.06
C HIS A 64 -69.26 4.30 14.15
N LEU A 65 -69.66 4.32 15.42
CA LEU A 65 -68.70 4.45 16.53
C LEU A 65 -67.77 3.24 16.63
N ALA A 66 -68.30 2.02 16.50
CA ALA A 66 -67.51 0.79 16.54
C ALA A 66 -66.47 0.74 15.40
N GLU A 67 -66.82 1.19 14.20
CA GLU A 67 -65.90 1.31 13.07
C GLU A 67 -64.75 2.29 13.33
N GLN A 68 -64.99 3.36 14.11
CA GLN A 68 -63.96 4.35 14.48
C GLN A 68 -62.97 3.84 15.55
N VAL A 69 -63.33 2.83 16.34
CA VAL A 69 -62.46 2.32 17.42
C VAL A 69 -61.15 1.78 16.86
N GLN A 70 -61.17 1.06 15.73
CA GLN A 70 -59.96 0.44 15.19
C GLN A 70 -58.94 1.48 14.69
N PRO A 71 -59.31 2.50 13.88
CA PRO A 71 -58.42 3.60 13.54
C PRO A 71 -57.86 4.35 14.76
N LEU A 72 -58.68 4.57 15.80
CA LEU A 72 -58.26 5.25 17.02
C LEU A 72 -57.22 4.42 17.80
N ARG A 73 -57.41 3.11 17.89
CA ARG A 73 -56.43 2.20 18.50
C ARG A 73 -55.10 2.22 17.77
N MET A 74 -55.13 2.22 16.43
CA MET A 74 -53.90 2.31 15.63
C MET A 74 -53.16 3.62 15.90
N ARG A 75 -53.86 4.76 15.88
CA ARG A 75 -53.26 6.07 16.20
C ARG A 75 -52.71 6.12 17.61
N LEU A 76 -53.41 5.53 18.58
CA LEU A 76 -52.95 5.45 19.96
C LEU A 76 -51.66 4.63 20.07
N SER A 77 -51.59 3.46 19.43
CA SER A 77 -50.36 2.66 19.41
C SER A 77 -49.19 3.36 18.74
N GLU A 78 -49.45 4.14 17.68
CA GLU A 78 -48.42 4.93 17.01
C GLU A 78 -47.90 6.05 17.91
N LEU A 79 -48.79 6.75 18.62
CA LEU A 79 -48.41 7.79 19.58
C LEU A 79 -47.62 7.21 20.77
N GLU A 80 -48.03 6.05 21.28
CA GLU A 80 -47.28 5.35 22.32
C GLU A 80 -45.89 4.93 21.84
N GLN A 81 -45.76 4.46 20.60
CA GLN A 81 -44.46 4.13 20.01
C GLN A 81 -43.58 5.38 19.88
N ARG A 82 -44.11 6.48 19.32
CA ARG A 82 -43.37 7.75 19.19
C ARG A 82 -42.91 8.28 20.55
N LEU A 83 -43.74 8.14 21.59
CA LEU A 83 -43.37 8.53 22.95
C LEU A 83 -42.21 7.69 23.49
N ARG A 84 -42.21 6.38 23.24
CA ARG A 84 -41.08 5.51 23.63
C ARG A 84 -39.80 5.91 22.91
N GLU A 85 -39.88 6.16 21.60
CA GLU A 85 -38.74 6.60 20.80
C GLU A 85 -38.17 7.94 21.32
N GLN A 86 -39.03 8.88 21.71
CA GLN A 86 -38.60 10.14 22.34
C GLN A 86 -37.88 9.90 23.68
N GLN A 87 -38.45 9.07 24.56
CA GLN A 87 -37.83 8.75 25.85
C GLN A 87 -36.47 8.05 25.70
N GLU A 88 -36.34 7.18 24.69
CA GLU A 88 -35.07 6.54 24.36
C GLU A 88 -34.03 7.54 23.84
N ALA A 89 -34.44 8.47 22.96
CA ALA A 89 -33.57 9.52 22.47
C ALA A 89 -33.07 10.45 23.60
N GLU A 90 -33.96 10.88 24.49
CA GLU A 90 -33.61 11.67 25.68
C GLU A 90 -32.62 10.95 26.58
N ARG A 91 -32.82 9.64 26.79
CA ARG A 91 -31.89 8.82 27.57
C ARG A 91 -30.51 8.74 26.92
N LEU A 92 -30.46 8.54 25.60
CA LEU A 92 -29.19 8.48 24.85
C LEU A 92 -28.44 9.83 24.93
N LEU A 93 -29.16 10.95 24.80
CA LEU A 93 -28.58 12.29 24.97
C LEU A 93 -28.05 12.49 26.39
N ALA A 94 -28.80 12.08 27.41
CA ALA A 94 -28.35 12.17 28.79
C ALA A 94 -27.09 11.33 29.04
N ASP A 95 -27.03 10.11 28.49
CA ASP A 95 -25.86 9.24 28.61
C ASP A 95 -24.65 9.78 27.82
N PHE A 96 -24.87 10.42 26.67
CA PHE A 96 -23.83 11.14 25.93
C PHE A 96 -23.28 12.33 26.73
N CYS A 97 -24.16 13.18 27.27
CA CYS A 97 -23.77 14.34 28.08
C CYS A 97 -22.96 13.91 29.32
N LYS A 98 -23.38 12.82 29.99
CA LYS A 98 -22.62 12.23 31.12
C LYS A 98 -21.23 11.79 30.71
N ARG A 99 -21.07 11.12 29.55
CA ARG A 99 -19.76 10.67 29.05
C ARG A 99 -18.86 11.84 28.67
N GLN A 100 -19.42 12.89 28.09
CA GLN A 100 -18.68 14.09 27.70
C GLN A 100 -18.39 15.04 28.88
N GLY A 101 -19.08 14.88 30.00
CA GLY A 101 -18.98 15.79 31.14
C GLY A 101 -19.50 17.20 30.85
N LYS A 102 -20.29 17.36 29.79
CA LYS A 102 -20.90 18.61 29.34
C LYS A 102 -22.34 18.33 28.93
N ASN A 103 -23.24 19.26 29.22
CA ASN A 103 -24.61 19.20 28.74
C ASN A 103 -24.66 19.86 27.37
N PHE A 104 -25.23 19.14 26.41
CA PHE A 104 -25.49 19.63 25.05
C PHE A 104 -26.98 19.69 24.85
N ASP A 105 -27.45 20.79 24.27
CA ASP A 105 -28.83 20.90 23.81
C ASP A 105 -29.00 20.23 22.45
N ILE A 106 -30.25 19.92 22.08
CA ILE A 106 -30.59 19.21 20.83
C ILE A 106 -30.08 20.00 19.62
N ASP A 107 -30.22 21.32 19.64
CA ASP A 107 -29.81 22.21 18.54
C ASP A 107 -28.28 22.29 18.37
N GLU A 108 -27.51 21.97 19.41
CA GLU A 108 -26.03 22.00 19.38
C GLU A 108 -25.44 20.68 18.86
N LEU A 109 -26.23 19.60 18.85
CA LEU A 109 -25.75 18.25 18.54
C LEU A 109 -25.26 18.13 17.09
N GLU A 110 -25.96 18.78 16.15
CA GLU A 110 -25.57 18.79 14.73
C GLU A 110 -24.24 19.52 14.51
N ALA A 111 -24.06 20.68 15.17
CA ALA A 111 -22.83 21.44 15.10
C ALA A 111 -21.66 20.64 15.69
N LEU A 112 -21.86 20.03 16.87
CA LEU A 112 -20.87 19.17 17.50
C LEU A 112 -20.51 17.97 16.62
N HIS A 113 -21.49 17.36 15.97
CA HIS A 113 -21.24 16.25 15.04
C HIS A 113 -20.35 16.69 13.88
N GLN A 114 -20.66 17.82 13.24
CA GLN A 114 -19.84 18.37 12.15
C GLN A 114 -18.42 18.72 12.63
N GLU A 115 -18.26 19.30 13.82
CA GLU A 115 -16.95 19.58 14.42
C GLU A 115 -16.14 18.30 14.65
N LEU A 116 -16.78 17.25 15.17
CA LEU A 116 -16.13 15.96 15.41
C LEU A 116 -15.75 15.27 14.08
N GLU A 117 -16.60 15.34 13.06
CA GLU A 117 -16.29 14.81 11.73
C GLU A 117 -15.13 15.55 11.08
N ALA A 118 -15.13 16.89 11.13
CA ALA A 118 -14.02 17.70 10.65
C ALA A 118 -12.73 17.39 11.41
N ARG A 119 -12.82 17.17 12.73
CA ARG A 119 -11.68 16.77 13.55
C ARG A 119 -11.16 15.39 13.15
N ILE A 120 -12.04 14.41 12.96
CA ILE A 120 -11.67 13.06 12.50
C ILE A 120 -11.00 13.12 11.12
N ALA A 121 -11.53 13.92 10.19
CA ALA A 121 -10.93 14.12 8.87
C ALA A 121 -9.51 14.71 8.98
N SER A 122 -9.35 15.81 9.74
CA SER A 122 -8.03 16.44 9.94
C SER A 122 -7.01 15.51 10.59
N LEU A 123 -7.45 14.69 11.55
CA LEU A 123 -6.58 13.71 12.21
C LEU A 123 -6.23 12.57 11.24
N SER A 124 -7.17 12.13 10.42
CA SER A 124 -6.93 11.09 9.41
C SER A 124 -5.89 11.56 8.37
N ASP A 125 -5.99 12.80 7.91
CA ASP A 125 -5.01 13.41 7.01
C ASP A 125 -3.63 13.50 7.68
N SER A 126 -3.57 13.96 8.94
CA SER A 126 -2.30 14.02 9.68
C SER A 126 -1.63 12.65 9.86
N VAL A 127 -2.43 11.60 10.09
CA VAL A 127 -1.95 10.22 10.20
C VAL A 127 -1.47 9.70 8.84
N SER A 128 -2.14 10.07 7.74
CA SER A 128 -1.70 9.72 6.39
C SER A 128 -0.36 10.36 6.07
N ASN A 129 -0.21 11.67 6.29
CA ASN A 129 1.03 12.40 6.05
C ASN A 129 2.19 11.84 6.87
N ALA A 130 1.97 11.58 8.17
CA ALA A 130 3.00 10.97 9.03
C ALA A 130 3.40 9.56 8.56
N ARG A 131 2.48 8.80 7.95
CA ARG A 131 2.79 7.48 7.35
C ARG A 131 3.64 7.63 6.10
N GLU A 132 3.34 8.60 5.24
CA GLU A 132 4.12 8.89 4.03
C GLU A 132 5.55 9.33 4.39
N GLU A 133 5.71 10.27 5.33
CA GLU A 133 7.01 10.71 5.83
C GLU A 133 7.83 9.53 6.39
N ARG A 134 7.18 8.67 7.19
CA ARG A 134 7.84 7.46 7.72
C ARG A 134 8.27 6.51 6.60
N MET A 135 7.50 6.40 5.53
CA MET A 135 7.84 5.57 4.38
C MET A 135 9.03 6.14 3.61
N ALA A 136 9.05 7.46 3.38
CA ALA A 136 10.17 8.15 2.74
C ALA A 136 11.48 7.97 3.53
N LEU A 137 11.44 8.16 4.86
CA LEU A 137 12.61 7.96 5.73
C LEU A 137 13.10 6.51 5.72
N ARG A 138 12.20 5.53 5.64
CA ARG A 138 12.59 4.11 5.49
C ARG A 138 13.26 3.84 4.16
N GLN A 139 12.75 4.40 3.06
CA GLN A 139 13.35 4.25 1.75
C GLN A 139 14.76 4.87 1.71
N GLU A 140 14.92 6.06 2.29
CA GLU A 140 16.23 6.71 2.43
C GLU A 140 17.19 5.87 3.28
N GLN A 141 16.70 5.31 4.40
CA GLN A 141 17.48 4.42 5.25
C GLN A 141 17.95 3.17 4.49
N GLU A 142 17.07 2.52 3.73
CA GLU A 142 17.42 1.36 2.90
C GLU A 142 18.46 1.71 1.83
N GLN A 143 18.30 2.88 1.18
CA GLN A 143 19.27 3.37 0.21
C GLN A 143 20.65 3.61 0.85
N LEU A 144 20.70 4.31 1.99
CA LEU A 144 21.93 4.56 2.73
C LEU A 144 22.58 3.25 3.20
N GLN A 145 21.79 2.30 3.69
CA GLN A 145 22.30 1.01 4.14
C GLN A 145 22.89 0.20 2.98
N SER A 146 22.25 0.20 1.81
CA SER A 146 22.80 -0.44 0.60
C SER A 146 24.13 0.22 0.17
N ARG A 147 24.21 1.55 0.26
CA ARG A 147 25.42 2.31 -0.06
C ARG A 147 26.54 2.00 0.92
N ILE A 148 26.26 1.98 2.23
CA ILE A 148 27.22 1.60 3.27
C ILE A 148 27.74 0.20 3.00
N GLN A 149 26.86 -0.76 2.70
CA GLN A 149 27.28 -2.13 2.39
C GLN A 149 28.24 -2.19 1.18
N SER A 150 27.94 -1.45 0.10
CA SER A 150 28.83 -1.38 -1.06
C SER A 150 30.20 -0.80 -0.74
N LEU A 151 30.25 0.23 0.11
CA LEU A 151 31.49 0.88 0.52
C LEU A 151 32.29 0.00 1.49
N MET A 152 31.62 -0.71 2.40
CA MET A 152 32.26 -1.68 3.29
C MET A 152 32.91 -2.84 2.53
N GLN A 153 32.28 -3.31 1.45
CA GLN A 153 32.88 -4.34 0.59
C GLN A 153 34.08 -3.81 -0.20
N ARG A 154 34.08 -2.52 -0.58
CA ARG A 154 35.16 -1.89 -1.33
C ARG A 154 36.36 -1.49 -0.45
N ALA A 155 36.13 -1.23 0.84
CA ALA A 155 37.16 -0.72 1.75
C ALA A 155 38.40 -1.62 1.89
N PRO A 156 38.30 -2.96 2.03
CA PRO A 156 39.47 -3.84 2.13
C PRO A 156 40.33 -3.82 0.87
N VAL A 157 39.70 -3.83 -0.31
CA VAL A 157 40.40 -3.78 -1.59
C VAL A 157 41.10 -2.43 -1.77
N TRP A 158 40.42 -1.34 -1.39
CA TRP A 158 41.01 -0.01 -1.42
C TRP A 158 42.22 0.10 -0.47
N LEU A 159 42.13 -0.45 0.74
CA LEU A 159 43.23 -0.46 1.70
C LEU A 159 44.42 -1.28 1.20
N ALA A 160 44.17 -2.44 0.58
CA ALA A 160 45.22 -3.24 -0.04
C ALA A 160 45.89 -2.46 -1.20
N ALA A 161 45.11 -1.83 -2.08
CA ALA A 161 45.63 -1.03 -3.17
C ALA A 161 46.45 0.17 -2.67
N GLN A 162 46.00 0.85 -1.61
CA GLN A 162 46.73 1.95 -1.00
C GLN A 162 48.05 1.50 -0.39
N ASN A 163 48.08 0.34 0.29
CA ASN A 163 49.31 -0.23 0.82
C ASN A 163 50.31 -0.55 -0.32
N SER A 164 49.84 -1.12 -1.42
CA SER A 164 50.69 -1.38 -2.59
C SER A 164 51.20 -0.09 -3.24
N LEU A 165 50.38 0.96 -3.31
CA LEU A 165 50.79 2.27 -3.82
C LEU A 165 51.86 2.91 -2.93
N ASN A 166 51.67 2.86 -1.61
CA ASN A 166 52.66 3.36 -0.64
C ASN A 166 53.98 2.60 -0.76
N GLN A 167 53.93 1.27 -0.91
CA GLN A 167 55.12 0.44 -1.11
C GLN A 167 55.86 0.82 -2.40
N LEU A 168 55.12 1.06 -3.50
CA LEU A 168 55.71 1.48 -4.77
C LEU A 168 56.34 2.88 -4.66
N SER A 169 55.67 3.80 -3.98
CA SER A 169 56.20 5.14 -3.66
C SER A 169 57.48 5.08 -2.83
N GLU A 170 57.55 4.24 -1.78
CA GLU A 170 58.77 4.03 -0.99
C GLU A 170 59.91 3.45 -1.83
N GLN A 171 59.64 2.50 -2.72
CA GLN A 171 60.66 1.87 -3.58
C GLN A 171 61.22 2.84 -4.62
N CYS A 172 60.36 3.71 -5.16
CA CYS A 172 60.72 4.63 -6.24
C CYS A 172 61.23 5.98 -5.71
N GLY A 173 60.93 6.34 -4.46
CA GLY A 173 61.25 7.65 -3.88
C GLY A 173 60.41 8.81 -4.45
N GLU A 174 59.38 8.51 -5.23
CA GLU A 174 58.48 9.45 -5.90
C GLU A 174 57.09 9.41 -5.26
N GLU A 175 56.41 10.55 -5.20
CA GLU A 175 55.06 10.67 -4.66
C GLU A 175 54.03 10.65 -5.80
N PHE A 176 53.09 9.70 -5.75
CA PHE A 176 52.06 9.54 -6.78
C PHE A 176 50.73 10.13 -6.30
N THR A 177 50.37 11.30 -6.82
CA THR A 177 49.13 12.01 -6.45
C THR A 177 47.97 11.69 -7.39
N SER A 178 48.29 11.37 -8.64
CA SER A 178 47.34 11.02 -9.70
C SER A 178 47.68 9.67 -10.32
N SER A 179 46.68 9.04 -10.94
CA SER A 179 46.91 7.86 -11.78
C SER A 179 47.82 8.17 -12.97
N GLN A 180 47.89 9.43 -13.39
CA GLN A 180 48.75 9.87 -14.50
C GLN A 180 50.23 9.80 -14.10
N ASP A 181 50.57 10.25 -12.89
CA ASP A 181 51.94 10.22 -12.34
C ASP A 181 52.52 8.80 -12.38
N VAL A 182 51.71 7.79 -12.03
CA VAL A 182 52.12 6.38 -12.08
C VAL A 182 52.44 5.96 -13.51
N THR A 183 51.61 6.37 -14.49
CA THR A 183 51.82 6.02 -15.90
C THR A 183 53.02 6.73 -16.51
N GLU A 184 53.25 8.00 -16.15
CA GLU A 184 54.41 8.77 -16.62
C GLU A 184 55.70 8.19 -16.06
N TYR A 185 55.72 7.87 -14.76
CA TYR A 185 56.88 7.23 -14.13
C TYR A 185 57.16 5.85 -14.73
N LEU A 186 56.12 5.05 -15.01
CA LEU A 186 56.27 3.76 -15.67
C LEU A 186 56.87 3.91 -17.08
N GLN A 187 56.45 4.90 -17.85
CA GLN A 187 57.02 5.17 -19.17
C GLN A 187 58.51 5.51 -19.07
N GLN A 188 58.88 6.41 -18.17
CA GLN A 188 60.29 6.76 -17.94
C GLN A 188 61.12 5.55 -17.47
N LEU A 189 60.55 4.70 -16.61
CA LEU A 189 61.22 3.48 -16.14
C LEU A 189 61.47 2.49 -17.29
N LEU A 190 60.49 2.29 -18.16
CA LEU A 190 60.63 1.41 -19.33
C LEU A 190 61.62 1.95 -20.36
N GLU A 191 61.74 3.27 -20.52
CA GLU A 191 62.76 3.89 -21.36
C GLU A 191 64.17 3.65 -20.78
N ARG A 192 64.36 3.90 -19.48
CA ARG A 192 65.63 3.62 -18.78
C ARG A 192 66.02 2.14 -18.83
N GLU A 193 65.05 1.23 -18.68
CA GLU A 193 65.30 -0.21 -18.79
C GLU A 193 65.79 -0.58 -20.19
N ARG A 194 65.20 -0.01 -21.24
CA ARG A 194 65.63 -0.25 -22.63
C ARG A 194 67.05 0.25 -22.87
N GLU A 195 67.36 1.47 -22.42
CA GLU A 195 68.71 2.04 -22.54
C GLU A 195 69.74 1.15 -21.83
N ALA A 196 69.45 0.70 -20.61
CA ALA A 196 70.34 -0.18 -19.85
C ALA A 196 70.52 -1.57 -20.50
N ILE A 197 69.48 -2.12 -21.13
CA ILE A 197 69.57 -3.37 -21.90
C ILE A 197 70.49 -3.18 -23.11
N VAL A 198 70.34 -2.09 -23.87
CA VAL A 198 71.19 -1.79 -25.02
C VAL A 198 72.65 -1.61 -24.59
N GLU A 199 72.91 -0.84 -23.54
CA GLU A 199 74.26 -0.64 -23.01
C GLU A 199 74.88 -1.97 -22.56
N ARG A 200 74.12 -2.80 -21.84
CA ARG A 200 74.57 -4.13 -21.42
C ARG A 200 74.96 -4.99 -22.63
N ASP A 201 74.15 -4.97 -23.69
CA ASP A 201 74.39 -5.77 -24.88
C ASP A 201 75.60 -5.26 -25.67
N GLU A 202 75.80 -3.93 -25.76
CA GLU A 202 77.01 -3.31 -26.33
C GLU A 202 78.27 -3.66 -25.54
N VAL A 203 78.23 -3.55 -24.22
CA VAL A 203 79.34 -3.93 -23.34
C VAL A 203 79.62 -5.44 -23.47
N GLY A 204 78.57 -6.26 -23.57
CA GLY A 204 78.71 -7.70 -23.81
C GLY A 204 79.37 -8.03 -25.15
N ALA A 205 78.97 -7.34 -26.23
CA ALA A 205 79.59 -7.49 -27.55
C ALA A 205 81.05 -7.06 -27.53
N ARG A 206 81.37 -5.93 -26.90
CA ARG A 206 82.75 -5.44 -26.77
C ARG A 206 83.60 -6.37 -25.94
N LYS A 207 83.07 -6.92 -24.85
CA LYS A 207 83.76 -7.92 -24.03
C LYS A 207 84.07 -9.16 -24.88
N ASN A 208 83.10 -9.69 -25.62
CA ASN A 208 83.33 -10.87 -26.46
C ASN A 208 84.39 -10.62 -27.54
N ALA A 209 84.41 -9.42 -28.15
CA ALA A 209 85.44 -9.05 -29.12
C ALA A 209 86.83 -8.98 -28.48
N VAL A 210 86.93 -8.45 -27.25
CA VAL A 210 88.18 -8.45 -26.48
C VAL A 210 88.60 -9.87 -26.10
N ASP A 211 87.66 -10.71 -25.66
CA ASP A 211 87.93 -12.12 -25.33
C ASP A 211 88.43 -12.89 -26.58
N GLU A 212 87.86 -12.64 -27.76
CA GLU A 212 88.33 -13.23 -29.03
C GLU A 212 89.72 -12.71 -29.42
N GLU A 213 90.00 -11.41 -29.24
CA GLU A 213 91.32 -10.84 -29.53
C GLU A 213 92.39 -11.40 -28.57
N ILE A 214 92.06 -11.52 -27.28
CA ILE A 214 92.92 -12.18 -26.30
C ILE A 214 93.18 -13.63 -26.72
N GLU A 215 92.14 -14.38 -27.14
CA GLU A 215 92.30 -15.75 -27.60
C GLU A 215 93.23 -15.84 -28.82
N ARG A 216 93.09 -14.93 -29.80
CA ARG A 216 93.97 -14.84 -30.97
C ARG A 216 95.41 -14.53 -30.59
N LEU A 217 95.65 -13.51 -29.77
CA LEU A 217 96.99 -13.09 -29.34
C LEU A 217 97.65 -14.11 -28.40
N SER A 218 96.86 -14.89 -27.66
CA SER A 218 97.35 -15.95 -26.77
C SER A 218 97.70 -17.24 -27.51
N GLN A 219 97.43 -17.35 -28.82
CA GLN A 219 97.90 -18.50 -29.59
C GLN A 219 99.44 -18.43 -29.67
N PRO A 220 100.17 -19.48 -29.22
CA PRO A 220 101.61 -19.43 -29.15
C PRO A 220 102.21 -19.35 -30.56
N GLY A 221 102.61 -18.15 -30.97
CA GLY A 221 103.55 -17.97 -32.07
C GLY A 221 104.86 -18.60 -31.63
N GLY A 222 105.37 -19.58 -32.38
CA GLY A 222 106.55 -20.42 -32.04
C GLY A 222 107.89 -19.70 -31.81
N SER A 223 107.86 -18.41 -31.51
CA SER A 223 108.93 -17.54 -31.02
C SER A 223 109.53 -17.98 -29.67
N GLU A 224 108.83 -18.81 -28.90
CA GLU A 224 109.28 -19.32 -27.60
C GLU A 224 109.94 -20.73 -27.68
N ASP A 225 110.61 -21.07 -28.79
CA ASP A 225 111.40 -22.31 -28.85
C ASP A 225 112.67 -22.16 -27.98
N GLN A 226 112.65 -22.81 -26.82
CA GLN A 226 113.75 -22.83 -25.84
C GLN A 226 115.11 -23.20 -26.45
N ARG A 227 115.13 -23.94 -27.57
CA ARG A 227 116.38 -24.30 -28.28
C ARG A 227 117.02 -23.11 -28.97
N LEU A 228 116.22 -22.20 -29.52
CA LEU A 228 116.71 -20.98 -30.16
C LEU A 228 117.29 -20.00 -29.13
N ASN A 229 116.63 -19.87 -27.98
CA ASN A 229 117.14 -19.07 -26.86
C ASN A 229 118.48 -19.61 -26.34
N ALA A 230 118.60 -20.93 -26.16
CA ALA A 230 119.85 -21.55 -25.71
C ALA A 230 121.01 -21.42 -26.73
N LEU A 231 120.70 -21.32 -28.03
CA LEU A 231 121.71 -21.09 -29.07
C LEU A 231 122.18 -19.63 -29.09
N ALA A 232 121.27 -18.66 -28.96
CA ALA A 232 121.59 -17.24 -28.92
C ALA A 232 122.50 -16.89 -27.74
N GLU A 233 122.15 -17.40 -26.55
CA GLU A 233 122.93 -17.23 -25.32
C GLU A 233 124.34 -17.83 -25.44
N ARG A 234 124.47 -18.99 -26.11
CA ARG A 234 125.75 -19.68 -26.33
C ARG A 234 126.67 -18.96 -27.32
N PHE A 235 126.12 -18.21 -28.27
CA PHE A 235 126.89 -17.42 -29.24
C PHE A 235 127.03 -15.94 -28.85
N GLY A 236 126.53 -15.53 -27.67
CA GLY A 236 126.59 -14.15 -27.19
C GLY A 236 125.79 -13.16 -28.05
N GLY A 237 124.76 -13.64 -28.73
CA GLY A 237 123.85 -12.83 -29.57
C GLY A 237 122.45 -12.74 -28.97
N VAL A 238 121.67 -11.75 -29.42
CA VAL A 238 120.27 -11.55 -29.02
C VAL A 238 119.35 -12.07 -30.14
N LEU A 239 118.22 -12.69 -29.78
CA LEU A 239 117.26 -13.19 -30.78
C LEU A 239 116.54 -12.03 -31.46
N LEU A 240 116.27 -12.14 -32.76
CA LEU A 240 115.51 -11.12 -33.50
C LEU A 240 114.10 -10.90 -32.94
N SER A 241 113.49 -11.94 -32.35
CA SER A 241 112.20 -11.81 -31.66
C SER A 241 112.27 -10.93 -30.42
N GLU A 242 113.43 -10.77 -29.80
CA GLU A 242 113.64 -9.94 -28.62
C GLU A 242 114.03 -8.50 -29.00
N ILE A 243 114.66 -8.30 -30.16
CA ILE A 243 114.97 -6.96 -30.71
C ILE A 243 113.71 -6.27 -31.27
N TYR A 244 112.73 -7.05 -31.72
CA TYR A 244 111.49 -6.56 -32.32
C TYR A 244 110.24 -6.79 -31.45
N ASP A 245 110.41 -7.01 -30.14
CA ASP A 245 109.28 -7.11 -29.18
C ASP A 245 108.48 -5.80 -29.08
N ASP A 246 109.13 -4.66 -29.32
CA ASP A 246 108.53 -3.31 -29.28
C ASP A 246 107.85 -2.89 -30.60
N VAL A 247 107.71 -3.78 -31.59
CA VAL A 247 107.04 -3.46 -32.87
C VAL A 247 105.52 -3.54 -32.68
N SER A 248 104.78 -2.62 -33.29
CA SER A 248 103.32 -2.61 -33.16
C SER A 248 102.69 -3.81 -33.87
N LEU A 249 101.52 -4.28 -33.38
CA LEU A 249 100.78 -5.38 -34.00
C LEU A 249 100.33 -5.11 -35.45
N GLU A 250 100.38 -3.84 -35.90
CA GLU A 250 99.96 -3.40 -37.23
C GLU A 250 101.13 -3.30 -38.24
N ASP A 251 102.38 -3.33 -37.77
CA ASP A 251 103.61 -3.18 -38.58
C ASP A 251 104.29 -4.52 -38.92
#